data_AF-A0A4Q7ZA09-F1
#
_entry.id   AF-A0A4Q7ZA09-F1
#
_cell.length_a   1.000
_cell.length_b   1.000
_cell.length_c   1.000
_cell.angle_alpha   90.00
_cell.angle_beta   90.00
_cell.angle_gamma   90.00
#
_symmetry.space_group_name_H-M   'P 1'
#
loop_
_entity.id
_entity.type
_entity.pdbx_description
1 polymer ?
#
loop_
_entity_poly.entity_id
_entity_poly.type
_entity_poly.pdbx_seq_one_letter_code
_entity_poly.pdbx_strand_id
1 'polypeptide(L)'
;MSKDINPYAVKIPISGTAAPLESRFRLNGKILILEKGSDLPHRCVKCNAPSASNLRTTQLRWHHPAWFLTMLLNPLIYMVVYLIVNQSARVTIGLCPQHRRSRNLALAAALVSLFIGFCLMLTGTSTRNDTFSKIGMGVTALAPLLAAWKGTTGIRTVRIDKKEIQLKGFSQAFLDRPQGRDWLSAPKIGR
;
A
#
# COMPACT_ATOMS: atom_id res chain seq x y z
N MET A 1 51.15 -13.35 -13.90
CA MET A 1 49.76 -12.90 -14.10
C MET A 1 49.24 -12.31 -12.80
N SER A 2 49.49 -11.02 -12.56
CA SER A 2 48.99 -10.31 -11.37
C SER A 2 47.51 -10.02 -11.55
N LYS A 3 46.70 -10.36 -10.54
CA LYS A 3 45.30 -9.96 -10.47
C LYS A 3 45.21 -8.45 -10.30
N ASP A 4 44.58 -7.79 -11.26
CA ASP A 4 44.26 -6.36 -11.19
C ASP A 4 43.27 -6.12 -10.04
N ILE A 5 43.80 -5.73 -8.88
CA ILE A 5 43.02 -5.25 -7.74
C ILE A 5 42.56 -3.83 -8.11
N ASN A 6 41.28 -3.68 -8.44
CA ASN A 6 40.69 -2.38 -8.75
C ASN A 6 40.78 -1.44 -7.53
N PRO A 7 41.63 -0.39 -7.56
CA PRO A 7 41.80 0.54 -6.43
C PRO A 7 40.58 1.43 -6.20
N TYR A 8 39.64 1.47 -7.16
CA TYR A 8 38.42 2.26 -7.14
C TYR A 8 37.17 1.41 -6.87
N ALA A 9 37.33 0.22 -6.30
CA ALA A 9 36.19 -0.51 -5.75
C ALA A 9 35.57 0.35 -4.63
N VAL A 10 34.48 1.03 -4.97
CA VAL A 10 33.63 1.75 -4.01
C VAL A 10 33.28 0.77 -2.91
N LYS A 11 33.73 1.06 -1.69
CA LYS A 11 33.22 0.42 -0.49
C LYS A 11 31.75 0.81 -0.41
N ILE A 12 30.88 -0.03 -0.96
CA ILE A 12 29.45 0.07 -0.69
C ILE A 12 29.36 0.04 0.83
N PRO A 13 28.78 1.05 1.49
CA PRO A 13 28.46 0.90 2.90
C PRO A 13 27.51 -0.30 2.96
N ILE A 14 28.03 -1.44 3.40
CA ILE A 14 27.19 -2.49 3.95
C ILE A 14 26.35 -1.78 4.99
N SER A 15 25.07 -1.60 4.65
CA SER A 15 24.09 -0.90 5.45
C SER A 15 24.32 -1.26 6.91
N GLY A 16 24.50 -0.20 7.71
CA GLY A 16 25.19 -0.22 8.98
C GLY A 16 24.88 -1.42 9.87
N THR A 17 25.90 -1.79 10.64
CA THR A 17 25.87 -2.58 11.86
C THR A 17 24.46 -2.63 12.45
N ALA A 18 23.75 -3.70 12.12
CA ALA A 18 22.45 -3.98 12.69
C ALA A 18 22.67 -4.18 14.19
N ALA A 19 22.19 -3.22 14.98
CA ALA A 19 21.95 -3.42 16.39
C ALA A 19 21.22 -4.76 16.60
N PRO A 20 21.45 -5.47 17.72
CA PRO A 20 20.87 -6.78 17.97
C PRO A 20 19.37 -6.79 17.63
N LEU A 21 18.98 -7.71 16.74
CA LEU A 21 17.64 -7.87 16.16
C LEU A 21 16.64 -8.39 17.22
N GLU A 22 16.55 -7.74 18.37
CA GLU A 22 15.37 -7.85 19.23
C GLU A 22 14.22 -7.10 18.54
N SER A 23 13.38 -7.87 17.86
CA SER A 23 12.08 -7.51 17.28
C SER A 23 11.69 -6.02 17.32
N ARG A 24 12.06 -5.27 16.27
CA ARG A 24 11.52 -3.91 15.98
C ARG A 24 10.04 -3.90 15.55
N PHE A 25 9.34 -4.99 15.85
CA PHE A 25 8.00 -5.31 15.41
C PHE A 25 7.25 -5.96 16.56
N ARG A 26 6.04 -5.49 16.83
CA ARG A 26 5.16 -6.04 17.87
C ARG A 26 3.77 -6.22 17.30
N LEU A 27 3.15 -7.38 17.56
CA LEU A 27 1.72 -7.58 17.28
C LEU A 27 0.89 -7.20 18.50
N ASN A 28 -0.16 -6.42 18.26
CA ASN A 28 -1.24 -6.18 19.20
C ASN A 28 -2.56 -6.62 18.54
N GLY A 29 -2.87 -7.91 18.67
CA GLY A 29 -4.01 -8.55 18.02
C GLY A 29 -3.94 -8.46 16.49
N LYS A 30 -4.84 -7.67 15.88
CA LYS A 30 -4.89 -7.43 14.42
C LYS A 30 -4.06 -6.23 13.96
N ILE A 31 -3.27 -5.63 14.86
CA ILE A 31 -2.46 -4.44 14.62
C ILE A 31 -0.98 -4.84 14.66
N LEU A 32 -0.24 -4.46 13.62
CA LEU A 32 1.21 -4.60 13.55
C LEU A 32 1.85 -3.24 13.87
N ILE A 33 2.64 -3.21 14.93
CA ILE A 33 3.41 -2.06 15.38
C ILE A 33 4.83 -2.25 14.84
N LEU A 34 5.30 -1.30 14.04
CA LEU A 34 6.65 -1.30 13.47
C LEU A 34 7.39 -0.03 13.86
N GLU A 35 8.70 -0.10 14.08
CA GLU A 35 9.49 1.11 14.24
C GLU A 35 9.52 1.95 12.96
N LYS A 36 9.58 3.28 13.11
CA LYS A 36 9.63 4.19 11.96
C LYS A 36 10.91 3.95 11.14
N GLY A 37 10.74 3.65 9.86
CA GLY A 37 11.86 3.33 8.95
C GLY A 37 12.25 1.86 8.93
N SER A 38 11.54 0.99 9.64
CA SER A 38 11.67 -0.45 9.48
C SER A 38 10.87 -0.94 8.26
N ASP A 39 11.44 -1.89 7.52
CA ASP A 39 10.79 -2.51 6.37
C ASP A 39 10.02 -3.77 6.77
N LEU A 40 8.88 -4.03 6.10
CA LEU A 40 8.18 -5.30 6.27
C LEU A 40 8.95 -6.42 5.57
N PRO A 41 8.75 -7.68 6.02
CA PRO A 41 9.34 -8.82 5.36
C PRO A 41 8.94 -8.90 3.88
N HIS A 42 9.81 -9.52 3.08
CA HIS A 42 9.64 -9.78 1.65
C HIS A 42 8.56 -10.85 1.37
N ARG A 43 7.34 -10.63 1.88
CA ARG A 43 6.19 -11.54 1.80
C ARG A 43 4.92 -10.77 1.52
N CYS A 44 3.94 -11.48 0.96
CA CYS A 44 2.66 -10.88 0.66
C CYS A 44 1.85 -10.64 1.93
N VAL A 45 1.42 -9.40 2.14
CA VAL A 45 0.55 -9.03 3.29
C VAL A 45 -0.85 -9.66 3.28
N LYS A 46 -1.29 -10.24 2.14
CA LYS A 46 -2.58 -10.91 1.99
C LYS A 46 -2.49 -12.44 2.11
N CYS A 47 -1.55 -13.08 1.43
CA CYS A 47 -1.44 -14.56 1.45
C CYS A 47 -0.18 -15.11 2.13
N ASN A 48 0.68 -14.25 2.66
CA ASN A 48 1.99 -14.63 3.25
C ASN A 48 2.95 -15.38 2.29
N ALA A 49 2.63 -15.47 1.00
CA ALA A 49 3.50 -16.05 -0.01
C ALA A 49 4.83 -15.27 -0.11
N PRO A 50 5.96 -15.95 -0.35
CA PRO A 50 7.24 -15.28 -0.55
C PRO A 50 7.16 -14.32 -1.74
N SER A 51 7.57 -13.07 -1.53
CA SER A 51 7.62 -12.03 -2.55
C SER A 51 9.00 -11.38 -2.55
N ALA A 52 9.98 -12.13 -3.05
CA ALA A 52 11.38 -11.72 -3.06
C ALA A 52 11.66 -10.54 -4.01
N SER A 53 10.86 -10.36 -5.07
CA SER A 53 11.14 -9.39 -6.14
C SER A 53 10.15 -8.22 -6.25
N ASN A 54 9.04 -8.22 -5.49
CA ASN A 54 7.94 -7.27 -5.69
C ASN A 54 7.62 -6.48 -4.42
N LEU A 55 8.58 -5.66 -4.02
CA LEU A 55 8.48 -4.73 -2.91
C LEU A 55 7.98 -3.39 -3.44
N ARG A 56 6.93 -2.84 -2.83
CA ARG A 56 6.44 -1.50 -3.13
C ARG A 56 6.62 -0.63 -1.90
N THR A 57 7.56 0.29 -1.95
CA THR A 57 7.66 1.36 -0.96
C THR A 57 6.47 2.30 -1.13
N THR A 58 5.65 2.39 -0.09
CA THR A 58 4.47 3.26 -0.06
C THR A 58 4.64 4.27 1.06
N GLN A 59 4.38 5.54 0.76
CA GLN A 59 4.30 6.57 1.78
C GLN A 59 2.91 6.53 2.41
N LEU A 60 2.85 6.15 3.68
CA LEU A 60 1.63 6.19 4.45
C LEU A 60 1.55 7.57 5.13
N ARG A 61 0.54 8.34 4.73
CA ARG A 61 0.17 9.59 5.41
C ARG A 61 -1.00 9.31 6.33
N TRP A 62 -0.90 9.78 7.55
CA TRP A 62 -2.02 9.74 8.48
C TRP A 62 -2.68 11.10 8.51
N HIS A 63 -4.00 11.12 8.32
CA HIS A 63 -4.82 12.32 8.38
C HIS A 63 -5.81 12.15 9.52
N HIS A 64 -5.75 13.03 10.52
CA HIS A 64 -6.74 13.03 11.59
C HIS A 64 -8.04 13.66 11.08
N PRO A 65 -9.21 13.01 11.26
CA PRO A 65 -10.48 13.49 10.68
C PRO A 65 -10.91 14.88 11.21
N ALA A 66 -10.49 15.28 12.40
CA ALA A 66 -10.80 16.61 12.95
C ALA A 66 -10.22 17.78 12.14
N TRP A 67 -9.33 17.54 11.17
CA TRP A 67 -8.76 18.59 10.32
C TRP A 67 -9.73 19.10 9.26
N PHE A 68 -10.73 18.30 8.90
CA PHE A 68 -11.80 18.81 8.03
C PHE A 68 -12.61 19.90 8.75
N LEU A 69 -12.67 19.87 10.08
CA LEU A 69 -13.33 20.91 10.87
C LEU A 69 -12.56 22.24 10.83
N THR A 70 -11.22 22.19 10.86
CA THR A 70 -10.40 23.42 10.80
C THR A 70 -10.43 24.06 9.42
N MET A 71 -10.62 23.27 8.36
CA MET A 71 -10.84 23.77 7.01
C MET A 71 -12.13 24.62 6.88
N LEU A 72 -13.19 24.31 7.65
CA LEU A 72 -14.41 25.12 7.67
C LEU A 72 -14.24 26.46 8.40
N LEU A 73 -13.34 26.53 9.39
CA LEU A 73 -13.16 27.75 10.18
C LEU A 73 -12.24 28.77 9.49
N ASN A 74 -11.07 28.34 9.02
CA ASN A 74 -10.12 29.23 8.35
C ASN A 74 -9.06 28.47 7.53
N PRO A 75 -8.98 28.65 6.20
CA PRO A 75 -8.02 27.95 5.34
C PRO A 75 -6.56 28.32 5.63
N LEU A 76 -6.29 29.52 6.16
CA LEU A 76 -4.93 29.96 6.49
C LEU A 76 -4.41 29.20 7.72
N ILE A 77 -5.25 29.06 8.76
CA ILE A 77 -4.92 28.27 9.96
C ILE A 77 -4.74 26.80 9.58
N TYR A 78 -5.59 26.27 8.68
CA TYR A 78 -5.44 24.93 8.15
C TYR A 78 -4.06 24.71 7.52
N MET A 79 -3.56 25.64 6.69
CA MET A 79 -2.25 25.50 6.04
C MET A 79 -1.11 25.40 7.05
N VAL A 80 -1.10 26.25 8.08
CA VAL A 80 -0.07 26.24 9.13
C VAL A 80 -0.11 24.94 9.94
N VAL A 81 -1.30 24.52 10.39
CA VAL A 81 -1.48 23.26 11.12
C VAL A 81 -1.06 22.07 10.25
N TYR A 82 -1.37 22.12 8.95
CA TYR A 82 -0.99 21.08 8.01
C TYR A 82 0.52 20.91 7.90
N LEU A 83 1.26 22.01 7.80
CA LEU A 83 2.73 21.96 7.74
C LEU A 83 3.34 21.38 9.02
N ILE A 84 2.77 21.67 10.19
CA ILE A 84 3.30 21.21 11.49
C ILE A 84 3.01 19.72 11.72
N VAL A 85 1.81 19.25 11.38
CA VAL A 85 1.32 17.95 11.84
C VAL A 85 1.34 16.90 10.71
N ASN A 86 1.68 17.26 9.46
CA ASN A 86 1.79 16.30 8.35
C ASN A 86 2.92 15.29 8.59
N GLN A 87 2.56 14.18 9.25
CA GLN A 87 3.44 13.07 9.52
C GLN A 87 3.32 12.03 8.41
N SER A 88 4.44 11.81 7.72
CA SER A 88 4.58 10.73 6.75
C SER A 88 5.50 9.64 7.28
N ALA A 89 5.14 8.40 6.99
CA ALA A 89 5.96 7.23 7.22
C ALA A 89 6.20 6.49 5.91
N ARG A 90 7.46 6.13 5.64
CA ARG A 90 7.82 5.26 4.52
C ARG A 90 7.80 3.82 5.00
N VAL A 91 7.02 2.98 4.31
CA VAL A 91 6.91 1.56 4.62
C VAL A 91 6.98 0.75 3.33
N THR A 92 7.88 -0.23 3.27
CA THR A 92 8.01 -1.14 2.14
C THR A 92 7.10 -2.33 2.32
N ILE A 93 6.20 -2.57 1.37
CA ILE A 93 5.17 -3.62 1.44
C ILE A 93 5.38 -4.61 0.31
N GLY A 94 5.43 -5.91 0.64
CA GLY A 94 5.42 -6.99 -0.35
C GLY A 94 3.98 -7.37 -0.77
N LEU A 95 3.73 -7.43 -2.07
CA LEU A 95 2.55 -8.09 -2.64
C LEU A 95 3.00 -9.21 -3.58
N CYS A 96 2.31 -10.35 -3.58
CA CYS A 96 2.57 -11.41 -4.56
C CYS A 96 2.02 -11.00 -5.95
N PRO A 97 2.56 -11.56 -7.04
CA PRO A 97 2.11 -11.26 -8.40
C PRO A 97 0.62 -11.57 -8.63
N GLN A 98 0.06 -12.60 -7.98
CA GLN A 98 -1.36 -12.95 -8.10
C GLN A 98 -2.28 -11.84 -7.56
N HIS A 99 -2.01 -11.34 -6.35
CA HIS A 99 -2.80 -10.26 -5.74
C HIS A 99 -2.58 -8.92 -6.45
N ARG A 100 -1.37 -8.68 -6.99
CA ARG A 100 -1.11 -7.50 -7.83
C ARG A 100 -1.89 -7.58 -9.14
N ARG A 101 -1.88 -8.74 -9.81
CA ARG A 101 -2.61 -8.95 -11.07
C ARG A 101 -4.12 -8.81 -10.85
N SER A 102 -4.66 -9.39 -9.78
CA SER A 102 -6.08 -9.22 -9.43
C SER A 102 -6.44 -7.74 -9.22
N ARG A 103 -5.61 -6.97 -8.51
CA ARG A 103 -5.84 -5.52 -8.34
C ARG A 103 -5.74 -4.75 -9.64
N ASN A 104 -4.75 -5.05 -10.48
CA ASN A 104 -4.56 -4.37 -11.76
C ASN A 104 -5.66 -4.74 -12.75
N LEU A 105 -6.11 -5.99 -12.77
CA LEU A 105 -7.27 -6.43 -13.56
C LEU A 105 -8.55 -5.77 -13.07
N ALA A 106 -8.76 -5.63 -11.77
CA ALA A 106 -9.91 -4.90 -11.23
C ALA A 106 -9.88 -3.42 -11.63
N LEU A 107 -8.72 -2.76 -11.57
CA LEU A 107 -8.56 -1.38 -12.02
C LEU A 107 -8.77 -1.22 -13.53
N ALA A 108 -8.22 -2.14 -14.33
CA ALA A 108 -8.42 -2.15 -15.77
C ALA A 108 -9.90 -2.39 -16.13
N ALA A 109 -10.56 -3.36 -15.49
CA ALA A 109 -11.98 -3.62 -15.66
C ALA A 109 -12.83 -2.42 -15.25
N ALA A 110 -12.49 -1.74 -14.15
CA ALA A 110 -13.16 -0.52 -13.72
C ALA A 110 -13.05 0.59 -14.78
N LEU A 111 -11.84 0.80 -15.31
CA LEU A 111 -11.60 1.81 -16.34
C LEU A 111 -12.35 1.48 -17.64
N VAL A 112 -12.29 0.22 -18.09
CA VAL A 112 -13.02 -0.24 -19.28
C VAL A 112 -14.54 -0.10 -19.08
N SER A 113 -15.06 -0.44 -17.90
CA SER A 113 -16.49 -0.26 -17.60
C SER A 113 -16.93 1.20 -17.64
N LEU A 114 -16.05 2.14 -17.26
CA LEU A 114 -16.31 3.57 -17.34
C LEU A 114 -16.45 4.01 -18.81
N PHE A 115 -15.51 3.61 -19.66
CA PHE A 115 -15.56 3.92 -21.10
C PHE A 115 -16.78 3.29 -21.78
N ILE A 116 -17.06 2.02 -21.50
CA ILE A 116 -18.22 1.32 -22.06
C ILE A 116 -19.51 2.02 -21.64
N GLY A 117 -19.70 2.27 -20.34
CA GLY A 117 -20.90 2.91 -19.86
C GLY A 117 -21.05 4.35 -20.38
N PHE A 118 -19.95 5.10 -20.54
CA PHE A 118 -19.96 6.42 -21.14
C PHE A 118 -20.39 6.37 -22.62
N CYS A 119 -19.86 5.44 -23.40
CA CYS A 119 -20.28 5.23 -24.79
C CYS A 119 -21.77 4.86 -24.89
N LEU A 120 -22.28 3.98 -24.01
CA LEU A 120 -23.71 3.65 -23.97
C LEU A 120 -24.59 4.85 -23.61
N MET A 121 -24.07 5.75 -22.76
CA MET A 121 -24.79 6.97 -22.40
C MET A 121 -24.95 7.90 -23.61
N LEU A 122 -23.89 8.05 -24.41
CA LEU A 122 -23.88 8.87 -25.64
C LEU A 122 -24.76 8.27 -26.75
N THR A 123 -24.77 6.95 -26.92
CA THR A 123 -25.66 6.31 -27.90
C THR A 123 -27.12 6.37 -27.49
N GLY A 124 -27.42 6.31 -26.18
CA GLY A 124 -28.77 6.45 -25.65
C GLY A 124 -29.37 7.83 -25.88
N THR A 125 -28.58 8.91 -25.71
CA THR A 125 -29.06 10.28 -26.00
C THR A 125 -29.24 10.53 -27.49
N SER A 126 -28.37 9.96 -28.34
CA SER A 126 -28.47 10.09 -29.80
C SER A 126 -29.71 9.38 -30.38
N THR A 127 -30.04 8.19 -29.86
CA THR A 127 -31.15 7.37 -30.37
C THR A 127 -32.51 7.67 -29.73
N ARG A 128 -32.60 8.67 -28.82
CA ARG A 128 -33.79 8.96 -27.99
C ARG A 128 -34.36 7.73 -27.27
N ASN A 129 -33.50 6.75 -26.98
CA ASN A 129 -33.92 5.52 -26.32
C ASN A 129 -33.44 5.54 -24.87
N ASP A 130 -34.37 5.86 -23.98
CA ASP A 130 -34.11 6.03 -22.54
C ASP A 130 -33.53 4.78 -21.87
N THR A 131 -33.76 3.60 -22.45
CA THR A 131 -33.29 2.32 -21.92
C THR A 131 -31.76 2.23 -21.95
N PHE A 132 -31.12 2.61 -23.05
CA PHE A 132 -29.66 2.58 -23.18
C PHE A 132 -28.98 3.59 -22.26
N SER A 133 -29.61 4.76 -22.06
CA SER A 133 -29.09 5.79 -21.18
C SER A 133 -29.14 5.36 -19.70
N LYS A 134 -30.24 4.72 -19.26
CA LYS A 134 -30.37 4.16 -17.89
C LYS A 134 -29.38 3.02 -17.63
N ILE A 135 -29.17 2.13 -18.61
CA ILE A 135 -28.20 1.03 -18.51
C ILE A 135 -26.77 1.59 -18.44
N GLY A 136 -26.42 2.57 -19.28
CA GLY A 136 -25.10 3.22 -19.24
C GLY A 136 -24.78 3.85 -17.89
N MET A 137 -25.76 4.50 -17.26
CA MET A 137 -25.62 5.09 -15.93
C MET A 137 -25.40 4.04 -14.83
N GLY A 138 -26.14 2.93 -14.88
CA GLY A 138 -25.95 1.82 -13.95
C GLY A 138 -24.55 1.19 -14.07
N VAL A 139 -24.09 0.94 -15.30
CA VAL A 139 -22.79 0.31 -15.57
C VAL A 139 -21.64 1.23 -15.15
N THR A 140 -21.70 2.52 -15.48
CA THR A 140 -20.67 3.50 -15.09
C THR A 140 -20.58 3.71 -13.58
N ALA A 141 -21.68 3.65 -12.85
CA ALA A 141 -21.68 3.86 -11.40
C ALA A 141 -21.29 2.59 -10.62
N LEU A 142 -21.95 1.46 -10.89
CA LEU A 142 -21.83 0.26 -10.05
C LEU A 142 -20.55 -0.54 -10.29
N ALA A 143 -20.14 -0.71 -11.55
CA ALA A 143 -19.00 -1.57 -11.88
C ALA A 143 -17.68 -1.09 -11.26
N PRO A 144 -17.29 0.20 -11.34
CA PRO A 144 -16.08 0.67 -10.68
C PRO A 144 -16.20 0.68 -9.16
N LEU A 145 -17.40 0.90 -8.59
CA LEU A 145 -17.64 0.81 -7.15
C LEU A 145 -17.37 -0.61 -6.61
N LEU A 146 -17.87 -1.63 -7.29
CA LEU A 146 -17.65 -3.04 -6.93
C LEU A 146 -16.18 -3.45 -7.09
N ALA A 147 -15.52 -2.97 -8.15
CA ALA A 147 -14.09 -3.20 -8.37
C ALA A 147 -13.23 -2.52 -7.30
N ALA A 148 -13.57 -1.29 -6.90
CA ALA A 148 -12.92 -0.57 -5.82
C ALA A 148 -13.11 -1.31 -4.49
N TRP A 149 -14.33 -1.76 -4.17
CA TRP A 149 -14.61 -2.48 -2.93
C TRP A 149 -13.77 -3.76 -2.77
N LYS A 150 -13.59 -4.53 -3.85
CA LYS A 150 -12.69 -5.71 -3.85
C LYS A 150 -11.20 -5.34 -3.78
N GLY A 151 -10.83 -4.17 -4.28
CA GLY A 151 -9.45 -3.68 -4.33
C GLY A 151 -8.95 -2.96 -3.07
N THR A 152 -9.85 -2.38 -2.25
CA THR A 152 -9.52 -1.42 -1.19
C THR A 152 -9.31 -1.99 0.21
N THR A 153 -9.22 -3.32 0.37
CA THR A 153 -8.61 -3.90 1.59
C THR A 153 -7.10 -3.66 1.59
N GLY A 154 -6.73 -2.38 1.63
CA GLY A 154 -5.39 -1.87 1.79
C GLY A 154 -5.03 -1.80 3.27
N ILE A 155 -3.73 -1.76 3.52
CA ILE A 155 -3.20 -1.56 4.86
C ILE A 155 -3.66 -0.18 5.34
N ARG A 156 -4.38 -0.16 6.46
CA ARG A 156 -4.86 1.05 7.09
C ARG A 156 -3.89 1.44 8.19
N THR A 157 -3.33 2.65 8.13
CA THR A 157 -2.64 3.24 9.27
C THR A 157 -3.65 3.56 10.36
N VAL A 158 -3.48 2.95 11.53
CA VAL A 158 -4.29 3.26 12.71
C VAL A 158 -3.72 4.49 13.39
N ARG A 159 -2.40 4.52 13.56
CA ARG A 159 -1.68 5.56 14.28
C ARG A 159 -0.23 5.64 13.80
N ILE A 160 0.30 6.85 13.70
CA ILE A 160 1.72 7.10 13.46
C ILE A 160 2.21 7.95 14.64
N ASP A 161 3.12 7.40 15.43
CA ASP A 161 3.85 8.15 16.45
C ASP A 161 5.27 8.47 15.93
N LYS A 162 6.04 9.26 16.71
CA LYS A 162 7.41 9.66 16.32
C LYS A 162 8.35 8.46 16.14
N LYS A 163 8.16 7.39 16.91
CA LYS A 163 9.02 6.19 16.93
C LYS A 163 8.37 4.94 16.34
N GLU A 164 7.05 4.83 16.36
CA GLU A 164 6.31 3.62 16.00
C GLU A 164 5.17 3.91 15.01
N ILE A 165 4.86 2.95 14.15
CA ILE A 165 3.81 2.99 13.14
C ILE A 165 2.90 1.80 13.40
N GLN A 166 1.60 2.06 13.60
CA GLN A 166 0.58 1.04 13.81
C GLN A 166 -0.22 0.82 12.54
N LEU A 167 -0.13 -0.39 11.99
CA LEU A 167 -0.75 -0.81 10.73
C LEU A 167 -1.80 -1.89 10.98
N LYS A 168 -2.92 -1.82 10.27
CA LYS A 168 -4.01 -2.81 10.27
C LYS A 168 -4.30 -3.26 8.83
N GLY A 169 -4.92 -4.42 8.66
CA GLY A 169 -5.32 -4.93 7.33
C GLY A 169 -4.44 -6.05 6.78
N PHE A 170 -3.63 -6.67 7.64
CA PHE A 170 -2.90 -7.91 7.33
C PHE A 170 -3.84 -9.12 7.44
N SER A 171 -3.56 -10.18 6.67
CA SER A 171 -4.27 -11.44 6.84
C SER A 171 -3.84 -12.18 8.10
N GLN A 172 -4.71 -13.05 8.63
CA GLN A 172 -4.37 -13.91 9.78
C GLN A 172 -3.14 -14.77 9.48
N ALA A 173 -3.05 -15.36 8.28
CA ALA A 173 -1.86 -16.12 7.84
C ALA A 173 -0.55 -15.32 7.88
N PHE A 174 -0.59 -13.98 7.79
CA PHE A 174 0.57 -13.12 7.94
C PHE A 174 0.85 -12.79 9.42
N LEU A 175 -0.19 -12.64 10.24
CA LEU A 175 -0.11 -12.30 11.67
C LEU A 175 0.26 -13.51 12.55
N ASP A 176 -0.21 -14.71 12.21
CA ASP A 176 0.00 -15.94 12.98
C ASP A 176 1.43 -16.48 12.89
N ARG A 177 2.30 -15.80 12.15
CA ARG A 177 3.70 -16.21 11.96
C ARG A 177 4.52 -15.86 13.21
N PRO A 178 5.37 -16.80 13.71
CA PRO A 178 6.24 -16.51 14.83
C PRO A 178 7.13 -15.30 14.55
N GLN A 179 7.07 -14.31 15.44
CA GLN A 179 7.86 -13.08 15.39
C GLN A 179 9.25 -13.36 15.96
N GLY A 180 10.32 -12.95 15.27
CA GLY A 180 11.71 -13.20 15.70
C GLY A 180 12.70 -13.14 14.53
N ARG A 181 13.88 -13.74 14.71
CA ARG A 181 14.95 -13.78 13.68
C ARG A 181 14.50 -14.38 12.33
N ASP A 182 13.42 -15.15 12.33
CA ASP A 182 12.84 -15.80 11.15
C ASP A 182 11.96 -14.89 10.28
N TRP A 183 11.74 -13.63 10.69
CA TRP A 183 11.02 -12.64 9.89
C TRP A 183 11.86 -12.05 8.76
N LEU A 184 13.17 -11.93 8.96
CA LEU A 184 14.12 -11.38 7.99
C LEU A 184 14.84 -12.46 7.16
N SER A 185 14.67 -13.74 7.50
CA SER A 185 15.15 -14.83 6.66
C SER A 185 14.32 -14.89 5.37
N ALA A 186 14.74 -14.09 4.39
CA ALA A 186 14.44 -14.34 3.01
C ALA A 186 14.81 -15.80 2.70
N PRO A 187 13.99 -16.56 1.96
CA PRO A 187 14.48 -17.82 1.42
C PRO A 187 15.77 -17.50 0.67
N LYS A 188 16.88 -18.13 1.04
CA LYS A 188 18.10 -18.10 0.23
C LYS A 188 17.71 -18.75 -1.09
N ILE A 189 17.33 -17.93 -2.07
CA ILE A 189 17.12 -18.41 -3.44
C ILE A 189 18.53 -18.74 -3.92
N GLY A 190 18.86 -20.03 -3.88
CA GLY A 190 20.07 -20.58 -4.46
C GLY A 190 20.16 -20.08 -5.90
N ARG A 191 21.27 -19.41 -6.17
CA ARG A 191 21.63 -18.93 -7.50
C ARG A 191 22.05 -20.12 -8.37
#